data_AF-A0A2V6YBK3-F1
#
_entry.id   AF-A0A2V6YBK3-F1
#
_cell.length_a   1.000
_cell.length_b   1.000
_cell.length_c   1.000
_cell.angle_alpha   90.00
_cell.angle_beta   90.00
_cell.angle_gamma   90.00
#
_symmetry.space_group_name_H-M   'P 1'
#
loop_
_entity.id
_entity.type
_entity.pdbx_description
1 polymer ?
#
loop_
_entity_poly.entity_id
_entity_poly.type
_entity_poly.pdbx_seq_one_letter_code
_entity_poly.pdbx_strand_id
1 'polypeptide(L)'
;MLSLRVQPRASSDEIVGWQDATLRLRVTAPPVAGAANTAVATLLARALGIPPSSVSVVRGLQARHKIVKIAGLDEAEIRRRLKSHTRAGSGVSEPRASISGHPRSKPASRPPLQ
;
A
#
# COMPACT_ATOMS: atom_id res chain seq x y z
N MET A 1 -9.04 11.83 2.67
CA MET A 1 -9.21 10.67 1.75
C MET A 1 -7.99 10.66 0.86
N LEU A 2 -7.37 9.51 0.59
CA LEU A 2 -6.08 9.48 -0.10
C LEU A 2 -6.20 9.14 -1.58
N SER A 3 -5.60 9.97 -2.44
CA SER A 3 -5.39 9.65 -3.85
C SER A 3 -4.13 8.80 -3.99
N LEU A 4 -4.25 7.66 -4.68
CA LEU A 4 -3.20 6.71 -4.93
C LEU A 4 -3.02 6.53 -6.43
N ARG A 5 -1.77 6.51 -6.88
CA ARG A 5 -1.41 6.12 -8.24
C ARG A 5 -0.65 4.81 -8.19
N VAL A 6 -1.31 3.75 -8.67
CA VAL A 6 -0.78 2.39 -8.68
C VAL A 6 -0.14 2.12 -10.03
N GLN A 7 1.13 1.73 -10.01
CA GLN A 7 1.83 1.22 -11.18
C GLN A 7 1.92 -0.31 -11.08
N PRO A 8 1.08 -1.06 -11.83
CA PRO A 8 1.14 -2.52 -11.86
C PRO A 8 2.36 -2.99 -12.68
N ARG A 9 2.68 -4.30 -12.58
CA ARG A 9 3.84 -4.94 -13.24
C ARG A 9 5.18 -4.35 -12.81
N ALA A 10 5.32 -3.95 -11.56
CA ALA A 10 6.61 -3.57 -11.00
C ALA A 10 7.45 -4.81 -10.64
N SER A 11 8.77 -4.69 -10.59
CA SER A 11 9.65 -5.77 -10.15
C SER A 11 9.59 -6.04 -8.63
N SER A 12 9.09 -5.07 -7.86
CA SER A 12 8.89 -5.20 -6.41
C SER A 12 7.74 -4.29 -5.95
N ASP A 13 7.08 -4.66 -4.85
CA ASP A 13 6.14 -3.80 -4.14
C ASP A 13 6.90 -2.71 -3.35
N GLU A 14 6.72 -1.44 -3.74
CA GLU A 14 7.41 -0.32 -3.10
C GLU A 14 6.57 0.97 -3.16
N ILE A 15 6.62 1.74 -2.08
CA ILE A 15 6.06 3.09 -2.02
C ILE A 15 7.10 4.05 -2.61
N VAL A 16 6.77 4.64 -3.76
CA VAL A 16 7.66 5.58 -4.43
C VAL A 16 7.77 6.86 -3.62
N GLY A 17 6.61 7.39 -3.20
CA GLY A 17 6.51 8.62 -2.46
C GLY A 17 5.27 9.43 -2.81
N TRP A 18 5.14 10.56 -2.15
CA TRP A 18 4.08 11.51 -2.40
C TRP A 18 4.43 12.43 -3.56
N GLN A 19 3.52 12.57 -4.50
CA GLN A 19 3.55 13.59 -5.54
C GLN A 19 2.33 14.49 -5.30
N ASP A 20 2.56 15.66 -4.69
CA ASP A 20 1.51 16.56 -4.22
C ASP A 20 0.51 15.85 -3.28
N ALA A 21 -0.75 15.74 -3.70
CA ALA A 21 -1.82 15.06 -2.97
C ALA A 21 -1.99 13.58 -3.37
N THR A 22 -1.12 13.05 -4.24
CA THR A 22 -1.23 11.68 -4.76
C THR A 22 -0.03 10.82 -4.34
N LEU A 23 -0.30 9.71 -3.64
CA LEU A 23 0.72 8.75 -3.28
C LEU A 23 1.01 7.79 -4.45
N ARG A 24 2.26 7.76 -4.90
CA ARG A 24 2.73 6.83 -5.93
C ARG A 24 3.26 5.56 -5.29
N LEU A 25 2.77 4.43 -5.78
CA LEU A 25 3.18 3.12 -5.33
C LEU A 25 3.23 2.16 -6.52
N ARG A 26 4.15 1.21 -6.46
CA ARG A 26 4.35 0.20 -7.50
C ARG A 26 4.04 -1.16 -6.87
N VAL A 27 3.36 -2.01 -7.62
CA VAL A 27 3.05 -3.37 -7.18
C VAL A 27 3.38 -4.35 -8.29
N THR A 28 3.91 -5.50 -7.89
CA THR A 28 4.11 -6.66 -8.76
C THR A 28 2.77 -7.26 -9.19
N ALA A 29 1.74 -7.08 -8.35
CA ALA A 29 0.40 -7.60 -8.60
C ALA A 29 -0.14 -7.15 -9.97
N PRO A 30 -0.69 -8.08 -10.77
CA PRO A 30 -1.26 -7.74 -12.05
C PRO A 30 -2.56 -6.93 -11.87
N PRO A 31 -2.96 -6.12 -12.87
CA PRO A 31 -4.17 -5.31 -12.80
C PRO A 31 -5.45 -6.14 -13.01
N VAL A 32 -5.49 -7.39 -12.55
CA VAL A 32 -6.67 -8.26 -12.66
C VAL A 32 -7.55 -8.05 -11.42
N ALA A 33 -8.86 -7.94 -11.65
CA ALA A 33 -9.96 -7.78 -10.69
C ALA A 33 -9.58 -7.98 -9.19
N GLY A 34 -9.10 -6.91 -8.55
CA GLY A 34 -8.88 -6.87 -7.10
C GLY A 34 -7.49 -7.26 -6.59
N ALA A 35 -6.66 -7.98 -7.36
CA ALA A 35 -5.32 -8.38 -6.92
C ALA A 35 -4.42 -7.17 -6.61
N ALA A 36 -4.47 -6.14 -7.47
CA ALA A 36 -3.79 -4.87 -7.23
C ALA A 36 -4.35 -4.11 -6.02
N ASN A 37 -5.66 -4.21 -5.74
CA ASN A 37 -6.28 -3.54 -4.58
C ASN A 37 -5.81 -4.17 -3.28
N THR A 38 -5.82 -5.50 -3.21
CA THR A 38 -5.33 -6.24 -2.04
C THR A 38 -3.85 -5.95 -1.81
N ALA A 39 -3.03 -5.95 -2.85
CA ALA A 39 -1.61 -5.61 -2.74
C ALA A 39 -1.40 -4.18 -2.20
N VAL A 40 -2.17 -3.20 -2.70
CA VAL A 40 -2.13 -1.81 -2.22
C VAL A 40 -2.55 -1.69 -0.76
N ALA A 41 -3.67 -2.32 -0.39
CA ALA A 41 -4.19 -2.28 0.97
C ALA A 41 -3.19 -2.91 1.94
N THR A 42 -2.62 -4.06 1.60
CA THR A 42 -1.59 -4.74 2.39
C THR A 42 -0.32 -3.89 2.50
N LEU A 43 0.15 -3.27 1.42
CA LEU A 43 1.34 -2.42 1.43
C LEU A 43 1.13 -1.19 2.33
N LEU A 44 -0.02 -0.52 2.23
CA LEU A 44 -0.38 0.63 3.06
C LEU A 44 -0.57 0.24 4.53
N ALA A 45 -1.27 -0.86 4.79
CA ALA A 45 -1.47 -1.41 6.12
C ALA A 45 -0.13 -1.65 6.82
N ARG A 46 0.82 -2.29 6.13
CA ARG A 46 2.17 -2.53 6.65
C ARG A 46 2.96 -1.24 6.89
N ALA A 47 2.92 -0.29 5.96
CA ALA A 47 3.65 0.98 6.10
C ALA A 47 3.09 1.88 7.20
N LEU A 48 1.79 1.83 7.45
CA LEU A 48 1.11 2.63 8.48
C LEU A 48 1.00 1.91 9.83
N GLY A 49 1.24 0.61 9.88
CA GLY A 49 1.07 -0.23 11.07
C GLY A 49 -0.38 -0.43 11.46
N ILE A 50 -1.30 -0.50 10.50
CA ILE A 50 -2.75 -0.64 10.74
C ILE A 50 -3.31 -1.91 10.10
N PRO A 51 -4.46 -2.41 10.59
CA PRO A 51 -5.13 -3.53 9.95
C PRO A 51 -5.62 -3.16 8.54
N PRO A 52 -5.60 -4.09 7.57
CA PRO A 52 -6.09 -3.85 6.21
C PRO A 52 -7.59 -3.52 6.18
N SER A 53 -8.37 -3.95 7.18
CA SER A 53 -9.78 -3.58 7.36
C SER A 53 -10.01 -2.08 7.56
N SER A 54 -9.00 -1.36 8.08
CA SER A 54 -9.05 0.10 8.19
C SER A 54 -8.81 0.80 6.86
N VAL A 55 -8.34 0.09 5.82
CA VAL A 55 -8.06 0.64 4.50
C VAL A 55 -9.17 0.20 3.54
N SER A 56 -9.97 1.15 3.06
CA SER A 56 -11.09 0.88 2.17
C SER A 56 -10.97 1.65 0.86
N VAL A 57 -11.09 0.97 -0.28
CA VAL A 57 -11.03 1.62 -1.60
C VAL A 57 -12.40 2.20 -1.93
N VAL A 58 -12.50 3.53 -2.01
CA VAL A 58 -13.75 4.25 -2.24
C VAL A 58 -13.99 4.51 -3.73
N ARG A 59 -12.93 4.77 -4.51
CA ARG A 59 -13.03 4.98 -5.97
C ARG A 59 -11.83 4.42 -6.73
N GLY A 60 -12.02 4.18 -8.04
CA GLY A 60 -10.93 3.80 -8.94
C GLY A 60 -10.59 2.31 -8.94
N LEU A 61 -11.55 1.43 -8.60
CA LEU A 61 -11.36 -0.03 -8.57
C LEU A 61 -10.73 -0.57 -9.87
N GLN A 62 -11.13 -0.05 -11.03
CA GLN A 62 -10.62 -0.43 -12.35
C GLN A 62 -9.56 0.53 -12.93
N ALA A 63 -9.27 1.65 -12.25
CA ALA A 63 -8.33 2.66 -12.75
C ALA A 63 -6.96 2.56 -12.05
N ARG A 64 -5.92 3.01 -12.75
CA ARG A 64 -4.56 3.22 -12.18
C ARG A 64 -4.55 4.28 -11.07
N HIS A 65 -5.55 5.15 -11.04
CA HIS A 65 -5.77 6.14 -10.00
C HIS A 65 -6.88 5.67 -9.07
N LYS A 66 -6.58 5.50 -7.79
CA LYS A 66 -7.47 4.95 -6.75
C LYS A 66 -7.63 5.96 -5.64
N ILE A 67 -8.83 6.02 -5.05
CA ILE A 67 -9.04 6.77 -3.81
C ILE A 67 -9.31 5.77 -2.70
N VAL A 68 -8.50 5.85 -1.65
CA VAL A 68 -8.68 5.04 -0.44
C VAL A 68 -9.07 5.92 0.75
N LYS A 69 -9.92 5.36 1.60
CA LYS A 69 -10.25 5.91 2.90
C LYS A 69 -9.54 5.05 3.93
N ILE A 70 -8.81 5.71 4.81
CA ILE A 70 -8.17 5.07 5.96
C ILE A 70 -8.99 5.49 7.18
N ALA A 71 -9.52 4.52 7.92
CA ALA A 71 -10.25 4.75 9.15
C ALA A 71 -9.28 4.73 10.35
N GLY A 72 -9.46 5.67 11.28
CA GLY A 72 -8.65 5.77 12.49
C GLY A 72 -7.34 6.55 12.34
N LEU A 73 -7.06 7.16 11.18
CA LEU A 73 -5.93 8.05 10.98
C LEU A 73 -6.31 9.28 10.15
N ASP A 74 -5.82 10.44 10.58
CA ASP A 74 -5.90 11.68 9.83
C ASP A 74 -4.92 11.71 8.66
N GLU A 75 -5.29 12.46 7.61
CA GLU A 75 -4.48 12.61 6.41
C GLU A 75 -3.10 13.19 6.70
N ALA A 76 -3.00 14.12 7.66
CA ALA A 76 -1.74 14.69 8.12
C ALA A 76 -0.81 13.62 8.73
N GLU A 77 -1.36 12.73 9.58
CA GLU A 77 -0.61 11.65 10.21
C GLU A 77 -0.18 10.59 9.19
N ILE A 78 -1.07 10.23 8.27
CA ILE A 78 -0.78 9.31 7.16
C ILE A 78 0.39 9.86 6.32
N ARG A 79 0.34 11.15 5.95
CA ARG A 79 1.44 11.81 5.24
C ARG A 79 2.73 11.80 6.04
N ARG A 80 2.67 12.06 7.35
CA ARG A 80 3.86 12.05 8.23
C ARG A 80 4.52 10.67 8.28
N ARG A 81 3.74 9.61 8.50
CA ARG A 81 4.25 8.23 8.55
C ARG A 81 4.79 7.74 7.21
N LEU A 82 4.13 8.09 6.11
CA LEU A 82 4.56 7.69 4.76
C LEU A 82 5.76 8.50 4.24
N LYS A 83 5.94 9.76 4.68
CA LYS A 83 7.16 10.54 4.41
C LYS A 83 8.41 9.85 4.95
N SER A 84 8.30 9.14 6.07
CA SER A 84 9.40 8.35 6.64
C SER A 84 9.73 7.09 5.82
N HIS A 85 8.86 6.66 4.90
CA HIS A 85 8.97 5.39 4.18
C HIS A 85 9.20 5.53 2.66
N THR A 86 9.44 6.74 2.13
CA THR A 86 9.63 6.98 0.69
C THR A 86 11.10 6.92 0.26
N ARG A 87 11.33 6.33 -0.92
CA ARG A 87 12.67 6.07 -1.50
C ARG A 87 13.22 7.21 -2.37
N ALA A 88 12.46 8.26 -2.70
CA ALA A 88 12.88 9.19 -3.75
C ALA A 88 12.70 10.69 -3.42
N GLY A 89 13.84 11.37 -3.17
CA GLY A 89 14.25 12.54 -3.97
C GLY A 89 13.72 13.93 -3.59
N SER A 90 14.09 14.45 -2.41
CA SER A 90 14.60 15.83 -2.24
C SER A 90 15.16 15.97 -0.81
N GLY A 91 16.38 16.51 -0.66
CA GLY A 91 17.28 16.25 0.47
C GLY A 91 16.81 16.70 1.86
N VAL A 92 17.00 15.82 2.85
CA VAL A 92 17.77 16.00 4.11
C VAL A 92 17.87 14.65 4.84
N SER A 93 19.09 14.29 5.20
CA SER A 93 19.62 13.28 6.15
C SER A 93 18.78 12.08 6.67
N GLU A 94 19.21 10.88 6.26
CA GLU A 94 19.45 9.65 7.08
C GLU A 94 18.28 8.79 7.64
N PRO A 95 18.50 7.49 8.00
CA PRO A 95 18.19 6.38 7.07
C PRO A 95 17.37 5.20 7.68
N ARG A 96 17.14 4.19 6.81
CA ARG A 96 16.78 2.77 7.08
C ARG A 96 15.34 2.43 7.47
N ALA A 97 14.64 1.82 6.52
CA ALA A 97 13.96 0.55 6.76
C ALA A 97 13.90 -0.26 5.46
N SER A 98 14.76 -1.27 5.37
CA SER A 98 14.54 -2.40 4.47
C SER A 98 13.24 -3.07 4.90
N ILE A 99 12.16 -2.89 4.13
CA ILE A 99 11.01 -3.78 4.23
C ILE A 99 11.38 -5.10 3.56
N SER A 100 12.16 -5.90 4.28
CA SER A 100 12.30 -7.32 4.04
C SER A 100 10.96 -8.01 4.30
N GLY A 101 10.67 -9.05 3.52
CA GLY A 101 9.68 -10.06 3.86
C GLY A 101 8.35 -9.88 3.16
N HIS A 102 8.21 -10.55 2.02
CA HIS A 102 7.02 -11.33 1.76
C HIS A 102 6.83 -12.36 2.89
N PRO A 103 5.64 -12.48 3.49
CA PRO A 103 5.10 -13.80 3.80
C PRO A 103 4.03 -14.10 2.75
N ARG A 104 4.27 -15.17 1.99
CA ARG A 104 3.22 -15.84 1.23
C ARG A 104 2.05 -16.10 2.16
N SER A 105 0.90 -15.49 1.92
CA SER A 105 -0.35 -15.92 2.54
C SER A 105 -0.80 -17.22 1.89
N LYS A 106 -0.80 -18.31 2.65
CA LYS A 106 -1.84 -19.35 2.60
C LYS A 106 -1.88 -20.04 3.96
N PRO A 107 -2.93 -19.84 4.78
CA PRO A 107 -3.45 -20.90 5.63
C PRO A 107 -4.72 -21.41 4.95
N ALA A 108 -4.64 -22.59 4.34
CA ALA A 108 -5.84 -23.36 4.01
C ALA A 108 -5.85 -24.58 4.94
N SER A 109 -6.27 -24.37 6.18
CA SER A 109 -6.69 -25.47 7.04
C SER A 109 -7.99 -26.04 6.45
N ARG A 110 -7.92 -27.27 5.91
CA ARG A 110 -9.11 -28.11 5.71
C ARG A 110 -9.61 -28.54 7.10
N PRO A 111 -10.93 -28.56 7.36
CA PRO A 111 -11.45 -29.13 8.60
C PRO A 111 -11.26 -30.65 8.60
N PRO A 112 -11.21 -31.31 9.78
CA PRO A 112 -11.12 -32.76 9.85
C PRO A 112 -12.46 -33.37 9.44
N LEU A 113 -12.43 -34.38 8.57
CA LEU A 113 -13.50 -35.38 8.50
C LEU A 113 -12.97 -36.64 9.19
N GLN A 114 -13.80 -37.17 10.07
CA GLN A 114 -13.61 -38.47 10.72
C GLN A 114 -13.52 -39.60 9.72
#